data_AF-A0A4R3GD11-F1
#
_entry.id   AF-A0A4R3GD11-F1
#
_cell.length_a   1.000
_cell.length_b   1.000
_cell.length_c   1.000
_cell.angle_alpha   90.00
_cell.angle_beta   90.00
_cell.angle_gamma   90.00
#
_symmetry.space_group_name_H-M   'P 1'
#
loop_
_entity.id
_entity.type
_entity.pdbx_description
1 polymer ?
#
loop_
_entity_poly.entity_id
_entity_poly.type
_entity_poly.pdbx_seq_one_letter_code
_entity_poly.pdbx_strand_id
1 'polypeptide(L)'
;MRPTPALLLKLCAATVVGLFLAYSTDAMAANCPKSLANTPYCDKFIVYKPPGSPVDKRIKAYIRNDSSDLDVRSFAFLVSVSQYPSFSDPNERVLKSVQSDLPNITEFLKTQDFDEVIVLKDEEATKDAINFFLEQYFLPQVTDYHRRARFLFMYDGHGAEGQSQNDAGALALALTTGDADMDPSHSYSLDDLQSRLRKISNQAYHTLALIGSCYSGGIFPIITSKGANFSYPREPGSHAVTAAKAHELARGAPDGKGTVFFEELLNAINKSAIDPNGAQFISAQAGPPQKVLGTTIVRLGQVVEAMDMALEDLEIPDTNPTEYGPQLRVGSLVSDDSFNGAFFFLAPVEAEKQASTKGDELPPQELDFQTTGSAIIGQPSVKVFSLPEDYLIRGADFSSFDGIPDIDAAAKSGMLKFLYERASVGSDQRDDRFSRYRADANKAELPFGAIHVFDCSPAESQIKNLLDVAPPDKALLPVAIDLEWYKVTGSPTLDACATDRDGVRANLKDLLGRVQEAYGKQPLIYASRQGIGDVLQSDFSQYPLWYAERTHDDAPGYPGDNPWTIWQITKQGKIDGFEKPIDYNVFFGNQAQFTAFAATGQNAGREAAISPEKK
;
A
#
# COMPACT_ATOMS: atom_id res chain seq x y z
N MET A 1 -69.16 8.43 52.32
CA MET A 1 -68.70 7.03 52.22
C MET A 1 -69.12 6.52 50.86
N ARG A 2 -68.17 6.16 49.98
CA ARG A 2 -68.46 5.49 48.70
C ARG A 2 -68.95 4.06 48.97
N PRO A 3 -69.93 3.54 48.21
CA PRO A 3 -70.16 2.11 48.09
C PRO A 3 -69.49 1.56 46.83
N THR A 4 -69.07 0.31 46.89
CA THR A 4 -68.88 -0.60 45.74
C THR A 4 -70.26 -1.06 45.23
N PRO A 5 -70.33 -1.63 44.00
CA PRO A 5 -70.67 -3.06 43.95
C PRO A 5 -70.02 -3.86 42.80
N ALA A 6 -70.28 -5.17 42.86
CA ALA A 6 -69.67 -6.31 42.19
C ALA A 6 -70.16 -6.61 40.75
N LEU A 7 -69.48 -7.55 40.06
CA LEU A 7 -70.14 -8.45 39.11
C LEU A 7 -69.38 -9.78 38.90
N LEU A 8 -70.15 -10.87 38.78
CA LEU A 8 -69.74 -12.26 38.55
C LEU A 8 -70.21 -12.73 37.15
N LEU A 9 -69.29 -13.36 36.40
CA LEU A 9 -69.41 -14.53 35.49
C LEU A 9 -70.69 -14.76 34.62
N LYS A 10 -70.54 -14.84 33.29
CA LYS A 10 -70.55 -16.07 32.44
C LYS A 10 -70.68 -15.78 30.92
N LEU A 11 -70.13 -16.71 30.13
CA LEU A 11 -70.04 -16.82 28.66
C LEU A 11 -71.35 -16.57 27.86
N CYS A 12 -71.22 -15.98 26.66
CA CYS A 12 -71.63 -16.58 25.37
C CYS A 12 -71.27 -15.68 24.17
N ALA A 13 -71.15 -16.30 22.99
CA ALA A 13 -70.62 -15.80 21.72
C ALA A 13 -71.41 -14.65 21.06
N ALA A 14 -70.71 -13.80 20.28
CA ALA A 14 -71.28 -13.11 19.11
C ALA A 14 -70.16 -12.61 18.16
N THR A 15 -70.37 -12.92 16.88
CA THR A 15 -69.72 -12.42 15.66
C THR A 15 -69.37 -10.93 15.66
N VAL A 16 -68.15 -10.59 15.23
CA VAL A 16 -67.78 -9.25 14.74
C VAL A 16 -67.25 -9.37 13.32
N VAL A 17 -67.97 -8.73 12.40
CA VAL A 17 -67.58 -8.48 11.01
C VAL A 17 -66.28 -7.67 11.02
N GLY A 18 -65.18 -8.29 10.59
CA GLY A 18 -63.92 -7.59 10.37
C GLY A 18 -63.97 -6.83 9.05
N LEU A 19 -63.90 -5.50 9.13
CA LEU A 19 -63.58 -4.65 7.99
C LEU A 19 -62.29 -5.16 7.32
N PHE A 20 -62.39 -5.58 6.05
CA PHE A 20 -61.25 -5.67 5.16
C PHE A 20 -60.75 -4.23 4.89
N LEU A 21 -59.83 -3.75 5.73
CA LEU A 21 -58.91 -2.71 5.32
C LEU A 21 -57.95 -3.36 4.32
N ALA A 22 -58.19 -3.10 3.05
CA ALA A 22 -57.19 -3.25 2.01
C ALA A 22 -56.02 -2.34 2.40
N TYR A 23 -55.00 -2.92 3.04
CA TYR A 23 -53.69 -2.30 3.09
C TYR A 23 -53.18 -2.29 1.66
N SER A 24 -53.25 -1.12 1.02
CA SER A 24 -52.43 -0.80 -0.12
C SER A 24 -50.98 -1.07 0.28
N THR A 25 -50.37 -2.05 -0.37
CA THR A 25 -48.92 -2.22 -0.37
C THR A 25 -48.34 -0.96 -1.02
N ASP A 26 -47.95 0.02 -0.21
CA ASP A 26 -47.00 1.03 -0.64
C ASP A 26 -45.74 0.27 -1.05
N ALA A 27 -45.45 0.26 -2.35
CA ALA A 27 -44.25 -0.31 -2.92
C ALA A 27 -43.05 0.35 -2.23
N MET A 28 -42.34 -0.42 -1.40
CA MET A 28 -40.99 -0.07 -0.97
C MET A 28 -40.19 0.25 -2.24
N ALA A 29 -39.73 1.49 -2.36
CA ALA A 29 -38.96 1.92 -3.53
C ALA A 29 -37.80 0.94 -3.74
N ALA A 30 -37.73 0.31 -4.90
CA ALA A 30 -36.65 -0.59 -5.26
C ALA A 30 -35.30 0.11 -5.07
N ASN A 31 -34.38 -0.50 -4.29
CA ASN A 31 -33.01 -0.01 -4.10
C ASN A 31 -32.10 -0.35 -5.30
N CYS A 32 -32.67 -0.51 -6.49
CA CYS A 32 -31.95 -0.86 -7.71
C CYS A 32 -32.17 0.21 -8.80
N PRO A 33 -31.34 0.26 -9.85
CA PRO A 33 -31.57 1.11 -11.01
C PRO A 33 -32.96 0.88 -11.62
N LYS A 34 -33.64 1.95 -12.04
CA LYS A 34 -34.99 1.87 -12.63
C LYS A 34 -35.09 0.91 -13.81
N SER A 35 -34.02 0.78 -14.60
CA SER A 35 -33.93 -0.17 -15.72
C SER A 35 -34.02 -1.63 -15.29
N LEU A 36 -33.71 -1.93 -14.03
CA LEU A 36 -33.70 -3.28 -13.46
C LEU A 36 -34.89 -3.55 -12.54
N ALA A 37 -35.76 -2.57 -12.27
CA ALA A 37 -36.86 -2.71 -11.31
C ALA A 37 -37.80 -3.91 -11.56
N ASN A 38 -37.89 -4.39 -12.80
CA ASN A 38 -38.74 -5.52 -13.20
C ASN A 38 -37.93 -6.76 -13.61
N THR A 39 -36.66 -6.86 -13.22
CA THR A 39 -35.78 -8.00 -13.51
C THR A 39 -35.53 -8.80 -12.22
N PRO A 40 -35.12 -10.08 -12.31
CA PRO A 40 -34.75 -10.87 -11.12
C PRO A 40 -33.46 -10.38 -10.43
N TYR A 41 -32.89 -9.28 -10.88
CA TYR A 41 -31.64 -8.71 -10.38
C TYR A 41 -31.85 -7.54 -9.43
N CYS A 42 -33.06 -6.98 -9.35
CA CYS A 42 -33.29 -5.76 -8.57
C CYS A 42 -33.06 -5.93 -7.06
N ASP A 43 -33.43 -7.08 -6.51
CA ASP A 43 -33.25 -7.40 -5.10
C ASP A 43 -31.80 -7.75 -4.72
N LYS A 44 -30.89 -7.82 -5.70
CA LYS A 44 -29.45 -8.10 -5.49
C LYS A 44 -28.65 -6.87 -5.08
N PHE A 45 -29.26 -5.68 -5.14
CA PHE A 45 -28.60 -4.41 -4.86
C PHE A 45 -28.66 -4.02 -3.38
N ILE A 46 -27.50 -3.65 -2.85
CA ILE A 46 -27.34 -2.95 -1.58
C ILE A 46 -26.72 -1.59 -1.90
N VAL A 47 -27.55 -0.55 -1.90
CA VAL A 47 -27.11 0.84 -2.13
C VAL A 47 -26.88 1.50 -0.77
N TYR A 48 -25.62 1.68 -0.41
CA TYR A 48 -25.23 2.45 0.77
C TYR A 48 -25.28 3.96 0.50
N LYS A 49 -24.89 4.36 -0.72
CA LYS A 49 -24.86 5.77 -1.14
C LYS A 49 -25.38 5.91 -2.58
N PRO A 50 -26.44 6.70 -2.80
CA PRO A 50 -26.89 6.98 -4.16
C PRO A 50 -25.89 7.87 -4.92
N PRO A 51 -25.92 7.87 -6.27
CA PRO A 51 -25.12 8.77 -7.08
C PRO A 51 -25.26 10.24 -6.63
N GLY A 52 -24.14 10.96 -6.57
CA GLY A 52 -24.08 12.36 -6.09
C GLY A 52 -23.95 12.52 -4.57
N SER A 53 -23.81 11.41 -3.82
CA SER A 53 -23.47 11.46 -2.40
C SER A 53 -22.02 11.93 -2.19
N PRO A 54 -21.71 12.59 -1.07
CA PRO A 54 -20.34 12.96 -0.75
C PRO A 54 -19.40 11.76 -0.64
N VAL A 55 -18.27 11.84 -1.34
CA VAL A 55 -17.18 10.86 -1.28
C VAL A 55 -16.37 11.07 0.00
N ASP A 56 -15.98 9.98 0.67
CA ASP A 56 -15.02 10.04 1.77
C ASP A 56 -13.72 10.76 1.32
N LYS A 57 -13.27 11.72 2.13
CA LYS A 57 -12.10 12.55 1.83
C LYS A 57 -10.83 11.73 1.62
N ARG A 58 -10.73 10.59 2.33
CA ARG A 58 -9.60 9.65 2.23
C ARG A 58 -9.56 9.08 0.81
N ILE A 59 -10.67 8.58 0.29
CA ILE A 59 -10.77 8.08 -1.10
C ILE A 59 -10.45 9.20 -2.09
N LYS A 60 -11.06 10.38 -1.92
CA LYS A 60 -10.87 11.53 -2.81
C LYS A 60 -9.41 12.00 -2.87
N ALA A 61 -8.62 11.81 -1.81
CA ALA A 61 -7.21 12.20 -1.75
C ALA A 61 -6.27 11.26 -2.53
N TYR A 62 -6.68 10.02 -2.81
CA TYR A 62 -5.84 9.01 -3.48
C TYR A 62 -6.23 8.72 -4.93
N ILE A 63 -7.44 9.08 -5.35
CA ILE A 63 -7.86 8.95 -6.75
C ILE A 63 -7.65 10.28 -7.48
N ARG A 64 -6.87 10.24 -8.57
CA ARG A 64 -6.47 11.43 -9.33
C ARG A 64 -7.67 12.30 -9.71
N ASN A 65 -7.53 13.61 -9.46
CA ASN A 65 -8.49 14.60 -9.91
C ASN A 65 -8.08 15.14 -11.29
N ASP A 66 -8.66 14.59 -12.35
CA ASP A 66 -8.35 14.89 -13.76
C ASP A 66 -9.06 16.13 -14.33
N SER A 67 -9.52 17.05 -13.47
CA SER A 67 -10.33 18.24 -13.83
C SER A 67 -11.76 17.92 -14.30
N SER A 68 -12.19 16.66 -14.24
CA SER A 68 -13.60 16.31 -14.41
C SER A 68 -14.41 16.72 -13.17
N ASP A 69 -15.60 17.28 -13.37
CA ASP A 69 -16.56 17.58 -12.29
C ASP A 69 -17.22 16.31 -11.71
N LEU A 70 -16.74 15.12 -12.11
CA LEU A 70 -17.31 13.84 -11.71
C LEU A 70 -16.75 13.39 -10.36
N ASP A 71 -17.64 13.00 -9.46
CA ASP A 71 -17.26 12.40 -8.19
C ASP A 71 -16.69 10.98 -8.38
N VAL A 72 -15.98 10.50 -7.36
CA VAL A 72 -15.49 9.12 -7.31
C VAL A 72 -16.61 8.17 -6.90
N ARG A 73 -16.64 6.97 -7.47
CA ARG A 73 -17.55 5.89 -7.03
C ARG A 73 -16.82 4.61 -6.63
N SER A 74 -17.40 3.87 -5.72
CA SER A 74 -16.90 2.60 -5.21
C SER A 74 -17.97 1.52 -5.36
N PHE A 75 -17.68 0.51 -6.18
CA PHE A 75 -18.58 -0.58 -6.52
C PHE A 75 -18.02 -1.92 -6.04
N ALA A 76 -18.87 -2.78 -5.48
CA ALA A 76 -18.49 -4.15 -5.17
C ALA A 76 -19.44 -5.18 -5.77
N PHE A 77 -18.90 -6.31 -6.21
CA PHE A 77 -19.65 -7.46 -6.67
C PHE A 77 -19.25 -8.70 -5.88
N LEU A 78 -20.18 -9.22 -5.09
CA LEU A 78 -19.98 -10.38 -4.23
C LEU A 78 -20.77 -11.58 -4.76
N VAL A 79 -20.07 -12.68 -4.93
CA VAL A 79 -20.63 -13.99 -5.25
C VAL A 79 -20.31 -14.92 -4.09
N SER A 80 -21.33 -15.35 -3.36
CA SER A 80 -21.17 -16.22 -2.18
C SER A 80 -22.00 -17.48 -2.38
N VAL A 81 -21.33 -18.62 -2.48
CA VAL A 81 -21.97 -19.92 -2.72
C VAL A 81 -21.66 -20.84 -1.55
N SER A 82 -22.64 -20.95 -0.65
CA SER A 82 -22.54 -21.71 0.58
C SER A 82 -23.34 -23.01 0.57
N GLN A 83 -24.27 -23.14 -0.38
CA GLN A 83 -25.16 -24.28 -0.54
C GLN A 83 -24.97 -24.95 -1.90
N TYR A 84 -24.72 -26.26 -1.86
CA TYR A 84 -24.51 -27.10 -3.04
C TYR A 84 -25.44 -28.31 -2.98
N PRO A 85 -26.74 -28.16 -3.28
CA PRO A 85 -27.72 -29.24 -3.14
C PRO A 85 -27.39 -30.50 -3.96
N SER A 86 -26.66 -30.32 -5.07
CA SER A 86 -26.28 -31.39 -6.00
C SER A 86 -24.98 -32.12 -5.63
N PHE A 87 -24.24 -31.67 -4.60
CA PHE A 87 -22.96 -32.29 -4.23
C PHE A 87 -23.14 -33.77 -3.83
N SER A 88 -22.22 -34.59 -4.31
CA SER A 88 -22.24 -36.04 -4.08
C SER A 88 -22.01 -36.39 -2.61
N ASP A 89 -21.12 -35.68 -1.91
CA ASP A 89 -20.92 -35.81 -0.47
C ASP A 89 -21.91 -34.91 0.30
N PRO A 90 -22.82 -35.48 1.12
CA PRO A 90 -23.75 -34.70 1.94
C PRO A 90 -23.09 -33.74 2.94
N ASN A 91 -21.85 -34.01 3.38
CA ASN A 91 -21.14 -33.17 4.35
C ASN A 91 -20.60 -31.88 3.74
N GLU A 92 -20.41 -31.85 2.42
CA GLU A 92 -19.87 -30.70 1.67
C GLU A 92 -20.98 -29.85 1.04
N ARG A 93 -22.24 -30.28 1.13
CA ARG A 93 -23.39 -29.52 0.60
C ARG A 93 -23.60 -28.16 1.26
N VAL A 94 -23.04 -27.96 2.45
CA VAL A 94 -23.21 -26.72 3.23
C VAL A 94 -21.87 -26.26 3.80
N LEU A 95 -21.39 -25.12 3.30
CA LEU A 95 -20.21 -24.44 3.82
C LEU A 95 -20.60 -23.43 4.90
N LYS A 96 -20.63 -23.86 6.16
CA LYS A 96 -20.99 -23.00 7.32
C LYS A 96 -20.08 -21.77 7.47
N SER A 97 -18.79 -21.93 7.17
CA SER A 97 -17.82 -20.83 7.14
C SER A 97 -18.25 -19.74 6.16
N VAL A 98 -18.57 -20.11 4.92
CA VAL A 98 -19.02 -19.17 3.87
C VAL A 98 -20.34 -18.50 4.25
N GLN A 99 -21.27 -19.21 4.90
CA GLN A 99 -22.50 -18.60 5.41
C GLN A 99 -22.23 -17.50 6.44
N SER A 100 -21.17 -17.64 7.21
CA SER A 100 -20.80 -16.72 8.29
C SER A 100 -20.00 -15.52 7.77
N ASP A 101 -19.29 -15.67 6.65
CA ASP A 101 -18.53 -14.58 6.02
C ASP A 101 -19.42 -13.52 5.37
N LEU A 102 -20.53 -13.90 4.72
CA LEU A 102 -21.36 -12.97 3.95
C LEU A 102 -21.84 -11.73 4.75
N PRO A 103 -22.41 -11.86 5.97
CA PRO A 103 -22.77 -10.70 6.78
C PRO A 103 -21.56 -9.83 7.17
N ASN A 104 -20.43 -10.47 7.51
CA ASN A 104 -19.21 -9.77 7.92
C ASN A 104 -18.60 -8.98 6.75
N ILE A 105 -18.54 -9.57 5.56
CA ILE A 105 -18.10 -8.91 4.32
C ILE A 105 -19.01 -7.73 3.99
N THR A 106 -20.32 -7.92 4.09
CA THR A 106 -21.28 -6.85 3.77
C THR A 106 -21.12 -5.65 4.72
N GLU A 107 -20.99 -5.88 6.03
CA GLU A 107 -20.72 -4.80 6.98
C GLU A 107 -19.33 -4.17 6.74
N PHE A 108 -18.32 -4.97 6.45
CA PHE A 108 -16.99 -4.48 6.07
C PHE A 108 -17.06 -3.51 4.89
N LEU A 109 -17.71 -3.87 3.78
CA LEU A 109 -17.83 -3.01 2.60
C LEU A 109 -18.47 -1.66 2.91
N LYS A 110 -19.43 -1.62 3.84
CA LYS A 110 -20.01 -0.37 4.34
C LYS A 110 -19.00 0.48 5.09
N THR A 111 -18.18 -0.11 5.96
CA THR A 111 -17.08 0.63 6.66
C THR A 111 -15.99 1.13 5.71
N GLN A 112 -15.86 0.51 4.55
CA GLN A 112 -14.89 0.85 3.50
C GLN A 112 -15.42 1.90 2.49
N ASP A 113 -16.60 2.46 2.78
CA ASP A 113 -17.24 3.50 1.99
C ASP A 113 -17.50 3.08 0.54
N PHE A 114 -17.94 1.83 0.34
CA PHE A 114 -18.53 1.41 -0.93
C PHE A 114 -19.92 2.04 -1.11
N ASP A 115 -20.24 2.47 -2.32
CA ASP A 115 -21.53 3.13 -2.60
C ASP A 115 -22.61 2.11 -2.91
N GLU A 116 -22.26 1.10 -3.69
CA GLU A 116 -23.18 0.12 -4.25
C GLU A 116 -22.51 -1.26 -4.28
N VAL A 117 -23.21 -2.22 -3.69
CA VAL A 117 -22.79 -3.62 -3.62
C VAL A 117 -23.87 -4.48 -4.25
N ILE A 118 -23.46 -5.40 -5.11
CA ILE A 118 -24.34 -6.42 -5.68
C ILE A 118 -23.95 -7.76 -5.09
N VAL A 119 -24.93 -8.51 -4.59
CA VAL A 119 -24.73 -9.83 -3.99
C VAL A 119 -25.50 -10.89 -4.78
N LEU A 120 -24.80 -11.91 -5.26
CA LEU A 120 -25.38 -13.16 -5.72
C LEU A 120 -25.13 -14.24 -4.67
N LYS A 121 -26.19 -14.82 -4.12
CA LYS A 121 -26.12 -15.84 -3.09
C LYS A 121 -26.62 -17.19 -3.59
N ASP A 122 -25.83 -18.24 -3.35
CA ASP A 122 -26.19 -19.64 -3.61
C ASP A 122 -26.73 -19.84 -5.05
N GLU A 123 -27.98 -20.29 -5.24
CA GLU A 123 -28.59 -20.57 -6.55
C GLU A 123 -28.71 -19.34 -7.47
N GLU A 124 -28.59 -18.13 -6.92
CA GLU A 124 -28.58 -16.89 -7.70
C GLU A 124 -27.27 -16.71 -8.48
N ALA A 125 -26.18 -17.33 -8.01
CA ALA A 125 -24.86 -17.29 -8.62
C ALA A 125 -24.78 -18.20 -9.85
N THR A 126 -25.51 -17.82 -10.90
CA THR A 126 -25.44 -18.49 -12.21
C THR A 126 -24.40 -17.82 -13.09
N LYS A 127 -23.85 -18.58 -14.06
CA LYS A 127 -22.93 -18.02 -15.07
C LYS A 127 -23.53 -16.83 -15.80
N ASP A 128 -24.81 -16.90 -16.14
CA ASP A 128 -25.53 -15.81 -16.82
C ASP A 128 -25.68 -14.56 -15.93
N ALA A 129 -26.00 -14.73 -14.64
CA ALA A 129 -26.09 -13.62 -13.71
C ALA A 129 -24.73 -12.94 -13.49
N ILE A 130 -23.66 -13.72 -13.32
CA ILE A 130 -22.29 -13.21 -13.19
C ILE A 130 -21.88 -12.44 -14.45
N ASN A 131 -22.14 -13.01 -15.63
CA ASN A 131 -21.85 -12.35 -16.91
C ASN A 131 -22.63 -11.05 -17.09
N PHE A 132 -23.92 -11.07 -16.75
CA PHE A 132 -24.78 -9.90 -16.82
C PHE A 132 -24.21 -8.75 -15.98
N PHE A 133 -23.89 -9.00 -14.71
CA PHE A 133 -23.38 -7.94 -13.85
C PHE A 133 -22.00 -7.45 -14.27
N LEU A 134 -21.06 -8.33 -14.62
CA LEU A 134 -19.72 -7.91 -15.03
C LEU A 134 -19.73 -7.12 -16.34
N GLU A 135 -20.46 -7.58 -17.37
CA GLU A 135 -20.38 -6.97 -18.71
C GLU A 135 -21.47 -5.95 -19.01
N GLN A 136 -22.70 -6.19 -18.58
CA GLN A 136 -23.84 -5.34 -18.93
C GLN A 136 -24.13 -4.28 -17.88
N TYR A 137 -23.65 -4.48 -16.64
CA TYR A 137 -23.85 -3.54 -15.55
C TYR A 137 -22.57 -2.81 -15.17
N PHE A 138 -21.62 -3.49 -14.52
CA PHE A 138 -20.43 -2.85 -13.93
C PHE A 138 -19.50 -2.24 -14.97
N LEU A 139 -19.23 -2.92 -16.09
CA LEU A 139 -18.34 -2.37 -17.12
C LEU A 139 -18.84 -1.00 -17.65
N PRO A 140 -20.12 -0.83 -18.07
CA PRO A 140 -20.67 0.49 -18.35
C PRO A 140 -20.59 1.45 -17.15
N GLN A 141 -20.97 1.00 -15.95
CA GLN A 141 -20.95 1.87 -14.76
C GLN A 141 -19.56 2.45 -14.51
N VAL A 142 -18.49 1.64 -14.48
CA VAL A 142 -17.14 2.16 -14.23
C VAL A 142 -16.63 3.04 -15.37
N THR A 143 -17.07 2.78 -16.61
CA THR A 143 -16.70 3.57 -17.79
C THR A 143 -17.24 4.99 -17.70
N ASP A 144 -18.48 5.16 -17.22
CA ASP A 144 -19.13 6.47 -17.06
C ASP A 144 -18.41 7.39 -16.06
N TYR A 145 -17.58 6.84 -15.17
CA TYR A 145 -16.77 7.60 -14.22
C TYR A 145 -15.32 7.85 -14.70
N HIS A 146 -14.98 7.54 -15.96
CA HIS A 146 -13.71 7.92 -16.60
C HIS A 146 -12.45 7.65 -15.73
N ARG A 147 -12.27 6.42 -15.26
CA ARG A 147 -11.19 6.03 -14.32
C ARG A 147 -11.24 6.73 -12.97
N ARG A 148 -12.43 7.05 -12.49
CA ARG A 148 -12.69 7.53 -11.11
C ARG A 148 -13.60 6.57 -10.36
N ALA A 149 -13.45 5.28 -10.62
CA ALA A 149 -14.15 4.22 -9.92
C ALA A 149 -13.17 3.27 -9.22
N ARG A 150 -13.51 2.84 -8.00
CA ARG A 150 -12.94 1.64 -7.37
C ARG A 150 -13.90 0.50 -7.61
N PHE A 151 -13.39 -0.65 -8.06
CA PHE A 151 -14.16 -1.85 -8.28
C PHE A 151 -13.57 -3.01 -7.47
N LEU A 152 -14.43 -3.73 -6.75
CA LEU A 152 -14.05 -4.89 -5.95
C LEU A 152 -14.90 -6.09 -6.37
N PHE A 153 -14.27 -7.17 -6.81
CA PHE A 153 -14.91 -8.47 -7.01
C PHE A 153 -14.55 -9.40 -5.86
N MET A 154 -15.54 -10.10 -5.32
CA MET A 154 -15.35 -11.05 -4.22
C MET A 154 -16.06 -12.37 -4.55
N TYR A 155 -15.35 -13.48 -4.38
CA TYR A 155 -15.92 -14.81 -4.44
C TYR A 155 -15.62 -15.57 -3.16
N ASP A 156 -16.62 -16.26 -2.62
CA ASP A 156 -16.48 -17.15 -1.47
C ASP A 156 -17.27 -18.45 -1.66
N GLY A 157 -16.59 -19.59 -1.66
CA GLY A 157 -17.18 -20.89 -1.97
C GLY A 157 -16.16 -21.96 -2.39
N HIS A 158 -16.66 -23.07 -2.95
CA HIS A 158 -15.81 -24.10 -3.55
C HIS A 158 -15.15 -23.59 -4.84
N GLY A 159 -14.02 -24.20 -5.18
CA GLY A 159 -13.39 -24.08 -6.50
C GLY A 159 -13.26 -25.47 -7.12
N ALA A 160 -13.12 -25.53 -8.43
CA ALA A 160 -12.88 -26.75 -9.18
C ALA A 160 -11.49 -26.71 -9.82
N GLU A 161 -10.75 -27.81 -9.72
CA GLU A 161 -9.41 -27.94 -10.27
C GLU A 161 -9.44 -27.89 -11.81
N GLY A 162 -8.36 -27.38 -12.41
CA GLY A 162 -8.15 -27.49 -13.85
C GLY A 162 -8.07 -28.96 -14.29
N GLN A 163 -8.55 -29.27 -15.49
CA GLN A 163 -8.48 -30.63 -16.06
C GLN A 163 -7.03 -31.06 -16.35
N SER A 164 -6.11 -30.10 -16.41
CA SER A 164 -4.68 -30.28 -16.54
C SER A 164 -3.93 -29.20 -15.77
N GLN A 165 -2.62 -29.40 -15.59
CA GLN A 165 -1.73 -28.44 -14.92
C GLN A 165 -1.70 -27.04 -15.59
N ASN A 166 -2.16 -26.93 -16.84
CA ASN A 166 -2.21 -25.68 -17.60
C ASN A 166 -3.60 -25.04 -17.60
N ASP A 167 -4.62 -25.69 -17.06
CA ASP A 167 -5.97 -25.15 -17.02
C ASP A 167 -6.14 -24.31 -15.76
N ALA A 168 -6.73 -23.12 -15.92
CA ALA A 168 -6.91 -22.15 -14.83
C ALA A 168 -7.85 -22.64 -13.71
N GLY A 169 -8.60 -23.73 -13.91
CA GLY A 169 -9.67 -24.14 -12.99
C GLY A 169 -10.88 -23.20 -13.03
N ALA A 170 -11.75 -23.32 -12.03
CA ALA A 170 -13.01 -22.58 -12.01
C ALA A 170 -13.54 -22.32 -10.59
N LEU A 171 -14.45 -21.35 -10.47
CA LEU A 171 -15.30 -21.15 -9.31
C LEU A 171 -16.49 -22.12 -9.40
N ALA A 172 -16.83 -22.81 -8.31
CA ALA A 172 -17.95 -23.74 -8.29
C ALA A 172 -19.29 -23.00 -8.08
N LEU A 173 -20.31 -23.28 -8.88
CA LEU A 173 -21.65 -22.69 -8.71
C LEU A 173 -22.58 -23.67 -8.01
N ALA A 174 -23.70 -23.20 -7.47
CA ALA A 174 -24.56 -23.98 -6.55
C ALA A 174 -25.01 -25.36 -7.08
N LEU A 175 -25.12 -25.53 -8.39
CA LEU A 175 -25.59 -26.78 -9.00
C LEU A 175 -24.49 -27.81 -9.28
N THR A 176 -23.22 -27.51 -8.99
CA THR A 176 -22.13 -28.48 -9.18
C THR A 176 -22.33 -29.74 -8.33
N THR A 177 -21.89 -30.87 -8.86
CA THR A 177 -21.96 -32.19 -8.23
C THR A 177 -20.68 -32.58 -7.47
N GLY A 178 -19.64 -31.73 -7.55
CA GLY A 178 -18.33 -31.88 -6.90
C GLY A 178 -17.17 -31.54 -7.84
N ASP A 179 -15.94 -31.84 -7.43
CA ASP A 179 -14.73 -31.54 -8.22
C ASP A 179 -14.65 -32.30 -9.56
N ALA A 180 -15.37 -33.42 -9.67
CA ALA A 180 -15.45 -34.21 -10.90
C ALA A 180 -16.60 -33.77 -11.84
N ASP A 181 -17.33 -32.70 -11.51
CA ASP A 181 -18.40 -32.18 -12.38
C ASP A 181 -17.80 -31.59 -13.66
N MET A 182 -18.22 -32.14 -14.79
CA MET A 182 -17.73 -31.74 -16.12
C MET A 182 -18.69 -30.78 -16.83
N ASP A 183 -19.83 -30.41 -16.22
CA ASP A 183 -20.77 -29.46 -16.80
C ASP A 183 -20.24 -28.01 -16.65
N PRO A 184 -19.85 -27.35 -17.76
CA PRO A 184 -19.29 -26.00 -17.71
C PRO A 184 -20.32 -24.92 -17.34
N SER A 185 -21.60 -25.27 -17.19
CA SER A 185 -22.65 -24.36 -16.67
C SER A 185 -22.72 -24.35 -15.15
N HIS A 186 -22.17 -25.37 -14.48
CA HIS A 186 -22.11 -25.48 -13.03
C HIS A 186 -20.83 -24.87 -12.42
N SER A 187 -19.97 -24.31 -13.26
CA SER A 187 -18.74 -23.66 -12.83
C SER A 187 -18.48 -22.38 -13.64
N TYR A 188 -17.64 -21.51 -13.11
CA TYR A 188 -17.24 -20.26 -13.76
C TYR A 188 -15.72 -20.23 -13.93
N SER A 189 -15.26 -20.34 -15.17
CA SER A 189 -13.82 -20.40 -15.50
C SER A 189 -13.06 -19.18 -14.97
N LEU A 190 -11.89 -19.43 -14.37
CA LEU A 190 -11.01 -18.34 -13.90
C LEU A 190 -10.41 -17.53 -15.07
N ASP A 191 -10.25 -18.12 -16.26
CA ASP A 191 -9.85 -17.38 -17.47
C ASP A 191 -10.95 -16.42 -17.94
N ASP A 192 -12.21 -16.89 -17.95
CA ASP A 192 -13.37 -16.04 -18.28
C ASP A 192 -13.48 -14.88 -17.28
N LEU A 193 -13.29 -15.16 -15.99
CA LEU A 193 -13.28 -14.15 -14.93
C LEU A 193 -12.16 -13.13 -15.16
N GLN A 194 -10.91 -13.60 -15.30
CA GLN A 194 -9.75 -12.73 -15.51
C GLN A 194 -9.95 -11.84 -16.73
N SER A 195 -10.42 -12.40 -17.84
CA SER A 195 -10.66 -11.64 -19.06
C SER A 195 -11.71 -10.54 -18.89
N ARG A 196 -12.73 -10.73 -18.05
CA ARG A 196 -13.78 -9.73 -17.80
C ARG A 196 -13.32 -8.68 -16.81
N LEU A 197 -12.67 -9.09 -15.73
CA LEU A 197 -12.07 -8.17 -14.76
C LEU A 197 -11.04 -7.27 -15.43
N ARG A 198 -10.20 -7.79 -16.33
CA ARG A 198 -9.27 -6.98 -17.14
C ARG A 198 -9.97 -5.86 -17.93
N LYS A 199 -11.16 -6.12 -18.50
CA LYS A 199 -11.93 -5.07 -19.20
C LYS A 199 -12.37 -3.97 -18.23
N ILE A 200 -12.82 -4.33 -17.04
CA ILE A 200 -13.21 -3.39 -15.97
C ILE A 200 -11.99 -2.60 -15.49
N SER A 201 -10.85 -3.26 -15.25
CA SER A 201 -9.59 -2.64 -14.82
C SER A 201 -9.14 -1.52 -15.76
N ASN A 202 -9.32 -1.70 -17.07
CA ASN A 202 -8.97 -0.68 -18.05
C ASN A 202 -9.82 0.60 -17.96
N GLN A 203 -10.99 0.52 -17.32
CA GLN A 203 -11.94 1.63 -17.19
C GLN A 203 -12.02 2.18 -15.75
N ALA A 204 -11.64 1.37 -14.76
CA ALA A 204 -11.60 1.76 -13.35
C ALA A 204 -10.24 2.38 -12.98
N TYR A 205 -10.20 3.07 -11.83
CA TYR A 205 -8.94 3.52 -11.22
C TYR A 205 -8.25 2.37 -10.51
N HIS A 206 -9.01 1.71 -9.64
CA HIS A 206 -8.59 0.55 -8.87
C HIS A 206 -9.53 -0.61 -9.13
N THR A 207 -8.98 -1.79 -9.38
CA THR A 207 -9.71 -3.05 -9.43
C THR A 207 -9.02 -4.06 -8.51
N LEU A 208 -9.79 -4.71 -7.65
CA LEU A 208 -9.32 -5.80 -6.80
C LEU A 208 -10.26 -7.00 -6.92
N ALA A 209 -9.70 -8.20 -7.06
CA ALA A 209 -10.41 -9.46 -6.92
C ALA A 209 -9.95 -10.19 -5.66
N LEU A 210 -10.87 -10.59 -4.80
CA LEU A 210 -10.62 -11.42 -3.62
C LEU A 210 -11.31 -12.77 -3.82
N ILE A 211 -10.54 -13.85 -3.92
CA ILE A 211 -11.07 -15.16 -4.30
C ILE A 211 -10.80 -16.18 -3.19
N GLY A 212 -11.81 -16.36 -2.35
CA GLY A 212 -11.88 -17.35 -1.27
C GLY A 212 -12.31 -18.72 -1.77
N SER A 213 -11.47 -19.40 -2.55
CA SER A 213 -11.75 -20.76 -3.03
C SER A 213 -10.48 -21.60 -3.18
N CYS A 214 -10.65 -22.92 -3.17
CA CYS A 214 -9.63 -23.84 -3.68
C CYS A 214 -9.26 -23.48 -5.12
N TYR A 215 -8.03 -23.78 -5.54
CA TYR A 215 -7.55 -23.62 -6.92
C TYR A 215 -7.57 -22.17 -7.47
N SER A 216 -7.91 -21.19 -6.63
CA SER A 216 -8.12 -19.78 -7.00
C SER A 216 -6.91 -19.12 -7.64
N GLY A 217 -5.69 -19.60 -7.33
CA GLY A 217 -4.45 -19.12 -7.95
C GLY A 217 -4.34 -19.36 -9.46
N GLY A 218 -5.24 -20.15 -10.06
CA GLY A 218 -5.32 -20.31 -11.51
C GLY A 218 -5.76 -19.05 -12.26
N ILE A 219 -6.24 -18.02 -11.55
CA ILE A 219 -6.55 -16.71 -12.15
C ILE A 219 -5.31 -15.97 -12.67
N PHE A 220 -4.09 -16.34 -12.28
CA PHE A 220 -2.87 -15.65 -12.71
C PHE A 220 -2.31 -16.26 -14.00
N PRO A 221 -1.72 -15.45 -14.91
CA PRO A 221 -0.91 -15.99 -16.00
C PRO A 221 0.23 -16.85 -15.45
N ILE A 222 0.74 -17.81 -16.26
CA ILE A 222 1.82 -18.77 -15.89
C ILE A 222 3.13 -18.09 -15.41
N ILE A 223 3.25 -16.76 -15.48
CA ILE A 223 4.42 -15.97 -15.04
C ILE A 223 4.03 -15.04 -13.86
N THR A 224 4.56 -15.36 -12.67
CA THR A 224 4.84 -14.52 -11.46
C THR A 224 3.70 -13.66 -10.86
N SER A 225 3.46 -13.64 -9.55
CA SER A 225 4.46 -13.25 -8.54
C SER A 225 4.14 -13.74 -7.13
N LYS A 226 5.18 -13.93 -6.32
CA LYS A 226 5.12 -13.95 -4.86
C LYS A 226 5.12 -12.51 -4.32
N GLY A 227 3.97 -11.85 -4.24
CA GLY A 227 3.86 -10.61 -3.47
C GLY A 227 4.61 -9.41 -4.07
N ALA A 228 4.13 -8.86 -5.20
CA ALA A 228 4.56 -7.53 -5.61
C ALA A 228 4.12 -6.49 -4.55
N ASN A 229 5.05 -5.60 -4.18
CA ASN A 229 4.81 -4.57 -3.16
C ASN A 229 4.11 -3.36 -3.80
N PHE A 230 2.79 -3.47 -3.94
CA PHE A 230 1.98 -2.34 -4.37
C PHE A 230 1.92 -1.32 -3.23
N SER A 231 2.81 -0.33 -3.28
CA SER A 231 2.95 0.70 -2.25
C SER A 231 2.28 2.03 -2.63
N TYR A 232 1.82 2.18 -3.88
CA TYR A 232 1.45 3.48 -4.43
C TYR A 232 -0.06 3.63 -4.64
N PRO A 233 -0.84 4.05 -3.62
CA PRO A 233 -2.29 4.20 -3.73
C PRO A 233 -2.74 5.29 -4.72
N ARG A 234 -1.82 6.16 -5.17
CA ARG A 234 -2.07 7.25 -6.13
C ARG A 234 -1.80 6.91 -7.60
N GLU A 235 -1.47 5.66 -7.87
CA GLU A 235 -1.41 5.14 -9.23
C GLU A 235 -2.60 4.21 -9.47
N PRO A 236 -3.07 4.08 -10.72
CA PRO A 236 -4.03 3.06 -11.08
C PRO A 236 -3.48 1.66 -10.78
N GLY A 237 -4.36 0.75 -10.38
CA GLY A 237 -3.98 -0.54 -9.82
C GLY A 237 -5.00 -1.61 -10.14
N SER A 238 -4.54 -2.82 -10.45
CA SER A 238 -5.42 -3.91 -10.83
C SER A 238 -4.91 -5.26 -10.35
N HIS A 239 -5.46 -5.77 -9.24
CA HIS A 239 -4.89 -6.91 -8.51
C HIS A 239 -5.89 -8.02 -8.27
N ALA A 240 -5.39 -9.23 -8.04
CA ALA A 240 -6.13 -10.30 -7.40
C ALA A 240 -5.35 -10.82 -6.18
N VAL A 241 -6.08 -11.23 -5.13
CA VAL A 241 -5.58 -12.00 -3.99
C VAL A 241 -6.41 -13.27 -3.90
N THR A 242 -5.75 -14.41 -3.80
CA THR A 242 -6.38 -15.73 -3.84
C THR A 242 -6.04 -16.55 -2.60
N ALA A 243 -7.01 -17.33 -2.12
CA ALA A 243 -6.86 -18.15 -0.93
C ALA A 243 -5.91 -19.35 -1.10
N ALA A 244 -5.61 -19.75 -2.33
CA ALA A 244 -4.73 -20.87 -2.64
C ALA A 244 -3.99 -20.70 -3.97
N LYS A 245 -3.03 -21.58 -4.25
CA LYS A 245 -2.40 -21.73 -5.58
C LYS A 245 -3.36 -22.43 -6.57
N ALA A 246 -3.00 -22.43 -7.85
CA ALA A 246 -3.79 -23.04 -8.93
C ALA A 246 -4.14 -24.52 -8.71
N HIS A 247 -3.28 -25.27 -8.02
CA HIS A 247 -3.42 -26.71 -7.77
C HIS A 247 -3.37 -27.04 -6.28
N GLU A 248 -3.86 -26.12 -5.44
CA GLU A 248 -3.90 -26.29 -3.98
C GLU A 248 -5.29 -25.99 -3.41
N LEU A 249 -5.63 -26.69 -2.32
CA LEU A 249 -6.88 -26.50 -1.59
C LEU A 249 -6.77 -25.31 -0.63
N ALA A 250 -7.85 -24.53 -0.52
CA ALA A 250 -8.04 -23.52 0.53
C ALA A 250 -8.52 -24.19 1.84
N ARG A 251 -8.68 -23.40 2.92
CA ARG A 251 -9.10 -23.90 4.26
C ARG A 251 -10.16 -23.00 4.90
N GLY A 252 -11.09 -23.62 5.64
CA GLY A 252 -12.03 -22.94 6.53
C GLY A 252 -11.41 -22.68 7.91
N ALA A 253 -11.89 -21.66 8.63
CA ALA A 253 -11.34 -21.30 9.93
C ALA A 253 -11.57 -22.42 10.98
N PRO A 254 -10.59 -22.72 11.86
CA PRO A 254 -10.73 -23.78 12.85
C PRO A 254 -11.92 -23.62 13.81
N ASP A 255 -12.36 -22.38 14.05
CA ASP A 255 -13.47 -22.07 14.95
C ASP A 255 -14.84 -22.06 14.25
N GLY A 256 -14.87 -22.25 12.93
CA GLY A 256 -16.07 -22.31 12.10
C GLY A 256 -16.83 -20.99 11.94
N LYS A 257 -16.24 -19.85 12.31
CA LYS A 257 -16.90 -18.53 12.23
C LYS A 257 -16.74 -17.81 10.88
N GLY A 258 -15.94 -18.39 9.99
CA GLY A 258 -15.65 -17.84 8.67
C GLY A 258 -14.66 -18.72 7.91
N THR A 259 -14.26 -18.28 6.72
CA THR A 259 -13.10 -18.85 6.02
C THR A 259 -11.82 -18.22 6.54
N VAL A 260 -10.71 -18.98 6.56
CA VAL A 260 -9.41 -18.43 6.98
C VAL A 260 -9.05 -17.21 6.14
N PHE A 261 -9.36 -17.24 4.84
CA PHE A 261 -9.03 -16.18 3.91
C PHE A 261 -9.69 -14.84 4.26
N PHE A 262 -11.01 -14.80 4.42
CA PHE A 262 -11.70 -13.54 4.72
C PHE A 262 -11.51 -13.09 6.17
N GLU A 263 -11.44 -14.02 7.14
CA GLU A 263 -11.13 -13.65 8.52
C GLU A 263 -9.76 -13.01 8.64
N GLU A 264 -8.72 -13.63 8.07
CA GLU A 264 -7.37 -13.07 8.13
C GLU A 264 -7.24 -11.78 7.31
N LEU A 265 -7.98 -11.62 6.21
CA LEU A 265 -8.03 -10.35 5.47
C LEU A 265 -8.55 -9.21 6.37
N LEU A 266 -9.69 -9.43 7.03
CA LEU A 266 -10.30 -8.42 7.90
C LEU A 266 -9.42 -8.14 9.13
N ASN A 267 -8.83 -9.19 9.72
CA ASN A 267 -7.88 -9.05 10.83
C ASN A 267 -6.63 -8.27 10.42
N ALA A 268 -6.06 -8.58 9.25
CA ALA A 268 -4.89 -7.91 8.70
C ALA A 268 -5.16 -6.43 8.44
N ILE A 269 -6.31 -6.05 7.87
CA ILE A 269 -6.69 -4.64 7.69
C ILE A 269 -6.74 -3.91 9.04
N ASN A 270 -7.32 -4.55 10.07
CA ASN A 270 -7.41 -3.96 11.40
C ASN A 270 -6.05 -3.85 12.09
N LYS A 271 -5.17 -4.85 11.95
CA LYS A 271 -3.81 -4.85 12.52
C LYS A 271 -2.90 -3.83 11.82
N SER A 272 -3.00 -3.75 10.49
CA SER A 272 -2.23 -2.85 9.64
C SER A 272 -2.82 -1.43 9.57
N ALA A 273 -3.91 -1.17 10.30
CA ALA A 273 -4.60 0.11 10.37
C ALA A 273 -3.73 1.25 10.92
N ILE A 274 -2.71 0.92 11.70
CA ILE A 274 -1.73 1.87 12.23
C ILE A 274 -0.41 1.59 11.52
N ASP A 275 -0.06 2.46 10.56
CA ASP A 275 1.19 2.35 9.84
C ASP A 275 2.25 3.27 10.48
N PRO A 276 3.31 2.73 11.10
CA PRO A 276 4.42 3.53 11.61
C PRO A 276 5.13 4.32 10.50
N ASN A 277 5.12 3.82 9.26
CA ASN A 277 5.69 4.52 8.10
C ASN A 277 4.76 5.62 7.56
N GLY A 278 3.49 5.60 7.99
CA GLY A 278 2.55 6.68 7.77
C GLY A 278 2.64 7.78 8.82
N ALA A 279 3.53 7.64 9.81
CA ALA A 279 3.71 8.62 10.87
C ALA A 279 4.28 9.93 10.32
N GLN A 280 3.60 11.02 10.64
CA GLN A 280 4.09 12.37 10.46
C GLN A 280 4.74 12.85 11.75
N PHE A 281 5.77 13.68 11.64
CA PHE A 281 6.28 14.40 12.80
C PHE A 281 5.92 15.88 12.65
N ILE A 282 5.26 16.41 13.68
CA ILE A 282 4.84 17.81 13.74
C ILE A 282 5.61 18.48 14.87
N SER A 283 6.23 19.61 14.60
CA SER A 283 6.90 20.42 15.61
C SER A 283 6.20 21.78 15.74
N ALA A 284 5.86 22.15 16.97
CA ALA A 284 5.51 23.53 17.31
C ALA A 284 6.82 24.31 17.59
N GLN A 285 6.84 25.62 17.27
CA GLN A 285 8.01 26.51 17.35
C GLN A 285 8.80 26.51 18.68
N ALA A 286 8.32 25.87 19.75
CA ALA A 286 9.01 25.79 21.03
C ALA A 286 8.85 24.44 21.77
N GLY A 287 8.55 23.33 21.08
CA GLY A 287 8.35 22.02 21.72
C GLY A 287 9.08 20.85 21.03
N PRO A 288 9.30 19.72 21.74
CA PRO A 288 9.82 18.51 21.11
C PRO A 288 8.89 18.07 19.96
N PRO A 289 9.42 17.55 18.83
CA PRO A 289 8.61 17.02 17.74
C PRO A 289 7.64 15.95 18.25
N GLN A 290 6.38 16.04 17.85
CA GLN A 290 5.35 15.07 18.17
C GLN A 290 5.16 14.13 16.98
N LYS A 291 5.23 12.82 17.24
CA LYS A 291 4.87 11.78 16.27
C LYS A 291 3.34 11.70 16.20
N VAL A 292 2.78 12.10 15.07
CA VAL A 292 1.38 11.90 14.71
C VAL A 292 1.32 10.68 13.81
N LEU A 293 0.78 9.57 14.28
CA LEU A 293 0.57 8.41 13.43
C LEU A 293 -0.48 8.80 12.38
N GLY A 294 -0.10 8.83 11.09
CA GLY A 294 -1.03 9.12 10.01
C GLY A 294 -1.77 7.85 9.65
N THR A 295 -3.09 7.83 9.85
CA THR A 295 -3.92 6.72 9.36
C THR A 295 -5.08 7.29 8.58
N THR A 296 -5.05 7.05 7.27
CA THR A 296 -6.18 7.35 6.38
C THR A 296 -6.55 6.12 5.56
N ILE A 297 -5.56 5.30 5.21
CA ILE A 297 -5.75 4.09 4.41
C ILE A 297 -4.78 2.98 4.86
N VAL A 298 -5.11 1.74 4.52
CA VAL A 298 -4.30 0.53 4.70
C VAL A 298 -4.01 -0.04 3.32
N ARG A 299 -2.73 -0.28 2.98
CA ARG A 299 -2.34 -0.68 1.62
C ARG A 299 -2.48 -2.19 1.44
N LEU A 300 -2.90 -2.63 0.25
CA LEU A 300 -3.06 -4.07 -0.05
C LEU A 300 -1.78 -4.87 0.24
N GLY A 301 -0.60 -4.33 -0.09
CA GLY A 301 0.67 -4.99 0.21
C GLY A 301 0.87 -5.29 1.71
N GLN A 302 0.55 -4.32 2.58
CA GLN A 302 0.64 -4.47 4.04
C GLN A 302 -0.39 -5.46 4.58
N VAL A 303 -1.58 -5.51 3.96
CA VAL A 303 -2.62 -6.48 4.33
C VAL A 303 -2.16 -7.89 3.97
N VAL A 304 -1.68 -8.10 2.74
CA VAL A 304 -1.21 -9.42 2.29
C VAL A 304 -0.02 -9.89 3.12
N GLU A 305 0.94 -9.02 3.43
CA GLU A 305 2.08 -9.36 4.30
C GLU A 305 1.61 -9.78 5.71
N ALA A 306 0.65 -9.05 6.29
CA ALA A 306 0.08 -9.40 7.58
C ALA A 306 -0.72 -10.72 7.54
N MET A 307 -1.41 -11.02 6.43
CA MET A 307 -2.09 -12.30 6.23
C MET A 307 -1.09 -13.45 6.10
N ASP A 308 -0.02 -13.29 5.30
CA ASP A 308 1.00 -14.32 5.12
C ASP A 308 1.66 -14.66 6.47
N MET A 309 2.02 -13.67 7.28
CA MET A 309 2.55 -13.89 8.64
C MET A 309 1.54 -14.63 9.54
N ALA A 310 0.26 -14.24 9.50
CA ALA A 310 -0.77 -14.90 10.29
C ALA A 310 -0.97 -16.37 9.87
N LEU A 311 -0.90 -16.67 8.57
CA LEU A 311 -1.03 -18.02 8.03
C LEU A 311 0.18 -18.90 8.37
N GLU A 312 1.38 -18.33 8.49
CA GLU A 312 2.58 -19.04 8.97
C GLU A 312 2.47 -19.42 10.45
N ASP A 313 1.83 -18.56 11.26
CA ASP A 313 1.64 -18.77 12.70
C ASP A 313 0.46 -19.70 13.04
N LEU A 314 -0.39 -20.05 12.08
CA LEU A 314 -1.49 -20.98 12.30
C LEU A 314 -0.95 -22.40 12.55
N GLU A 315 -0.99 -22.84 13.81
CA GLU A 315 -0.81 -24.25 14.16
C GLU A 315 -1.94 -25.08 13.54
N ILE A 316 -1.61 -25.93 12.57
CA ILE A 316 -2.58 -26.80 11.90
C ILE A 316 -2.63 -28.14 12.65
N PRO A 317 -3.77 -28.50 13.27
CA PRO A 317 -3.92 -29.81 13.90
C PRO A 317 -3.87 -30.92 12.85
N ASP A 318 -3.22 -32.04 13.19
CA ASP A 318 -3.17 -33.29 12.40
C ASP A 318 -2.41 -33.26 11.05
N THR A 319 -1.53 -32.29 10.80
CA THR A 319 -0.61 -32.31 9.64
C THR A 319 0.83 -32.66 10.03
N ASN A 320 1.59 -33.15 9.04
CA ASN A 320 3.03 -33.31 9.16
C ASN A 320 3.64 -31.91 9.39
N PRO A 321 4.56 -31.68 10.35
CA PRO A 321 5.17 -30.36 10.64
C PRO A 321 5.99 -29.74 9.49
N THR A 322 5.88 -30.31 8.28
CA THR A 322 6.48 -29.82 7.02
C THR A 322 5.45 -29.32 6.00
N GLU A 323 4.14 -29.49 6.25
CA GLU A 323 3.07 -28.92 5.44
C GLU A 323 2.66 -27.54 5.98
N TYR A 324 3.06 -26.49 5.25
CA TYR A 324 2.68 -25.10 5.53
C TYR A 324 1.19 -24.85 5.24
N GLY A 325 0.60 -23.85 5.90
CA GLY A 325 -0.76 -23.38 5.62
C GLY A 325 -1.00 -22.98 4.16
N PRO A 326 -2.27 -22.77 3.76
CA PRO A 326 -2.62 -22.41 2.40
C PRO A 326 -1.82 -21.19 1.95
N GLN A 327 -1.17 -21.30 0.80
CA GLN A 327 -0.28 -20.26 0.29
C GLN A 327 -1.08 -19.26 -0.52
N LEU A 328 -1.19 -18.04 0.00
CA LEU A 328 -1.80 -16.94 -0.74
C LEU A 328 -1.05 -16.70 -2.04
N ARG A 329 -1.80 -16.24 -3.05
CA ARG A 329 -1.21 -15.64 -4.24
C ARG A 329 -1.78 -14.26 -4.43
N VAL A 330 -0.90 -13.36 -4.82
CA VAL A 330 -1.25 -11.99 -5.17
C VAL A 330 -0.48 -11.61 -6.43
N GLY A 331 -1.15 -10.90 -7.32
CA GLY A 331 -0.57 -10.48 -8.58
C GLY A 331 -1.49 -9.55 -9.34
N SER A 332 -0.96 -8.99 -10.43
CA SER A 332 -1.72 -8.12 -11.31
C SER A 332 -2.68 -8.92 -12.20
N LEU A 333 -3.88 -8.39 -12.42
CA LEU A 333 -4.83 -8.89 -13.42
C LEU A 333 -4.52 -8.38 -14.84
N VAL A 334 -3.62 -7.40 -14.97
CA VAL A 334 -3.20 -6.81 -16.24
C VAL A 334 -1.67 -6.83 -16.32
N SER A 335 -1.10 -7.39 -17.38
CA SER A 335 0.35 -7.46 -17.58
C SER A 335 0.97 -6.15 -18.10
N ASP A 336 0.31 -5.01 -17.88
CA ASP A 336 0.73 -3.69 -18.35
C ASP A 336 1.33 -2.91 -17.17
N ASP A 337 2.55 -2.42 -17.36
CA ASP A 337 3.33 -1.66 -16.36
C ASP A 337 2.61 -0.39 -15.87
N SER A 338 1.51 0.03 -16.52
CA SER A 338 0.67 1.16 -16.11
C SER A 338 -0.30 0.88 -14.95
N PHE A 339 -0.39 -0.36 -14.43
CA PHE A 339 -1.30 -0.76 -13.34
C PHE A 339 -0.58 -1.18 -12.03
N ASN A 340 0.53 -0.51 -11.69
CA ASN A 340 1.38 -0.84 -10.54
C ASN A 340 0.93 -0.21 -9.21
N GLY A 341 -0.19 0.51 -9.18
CA GLY A 341 -0.69 1.19 -7.98
C GLY A 341 -1.34 0.26 -6.96
N ALA A 342 -1.24 0.60 -5.67
CA ALA A 342 -1.85 -0.19 -4.59
C ALA A 342 -3.36 -0.01 -4.53
N PHE A 343 -4.11 -1.12 -4.46
CA PHE A 343 -5.44 -1.02 -3.86
C PHE A 343 -5.28 -0.66 -2.38
N PHE A 344 -6.21 0.13 -1.84
CA PHE A 344 -6.19 0.52 -0.44
C PHE A 344 -7.55 0.37 0.22
N PHE A 345 -7.51 0.05 1.50
CA PHE A 345 -8.65 0.00 2.41
C PHE A 345 -8.65 1.25 3.29
N LEU A 346 -9.79 1.63 3.84
CA LEU A 346 -9.91 2.69 4.82
C LEU A 346 -9.51 2.14 6.19
N ALA A 347 -8.66 2.87 6.90
CA ALA A 347 -8.36 2.55 8.29
C ALA A 347 -9.63 2.62 9.15
N PRO A 348 -9.85 1.68 10.09
CA PRO A 348 -10.91 1.77 11.09
C PRO A 348 -10.87 3.10 11.84
N VAL A 349 -12.05 3.66 12.13
CA VAL A 349 -12.19 4.96 12.81
C VAL A 349 -11.53 4.95 14.19
N GLU A 350 -11.57 3.82 14.89
CA GLU A 350 -10.91 3.63 16.19
C GLU A 350 -9.40 3.69 16.05
N ALA A 351 -8.84 3.11 14.99
CA ALA A 351 -7.41 3.18 14.70
C ALA A 351 -7.00 4.61 14.34
N GLU A 352 -7.84 5.36 13.64
CA GLU A 352 -7.65 6.80 13.37
C GLU A 352 -7.65 7.64 14.64
N LYS A 353 -8.60 7.40 15.55
CA LYS A 353 -8.62 8.03 16.87
C LYS A 353 -7.37 7.64 17.68
N GLN A 354 -7.01 6.36 17.75
CA GLN A 354 -5.84 5.90 18.48
C GLN A 354 -4.53 6.47 17.91
N ALA A 355 -4.40 6.52 16.58
CA ALA A 355 -3.26 7.12 15.90
C ALA A 355 -3.12 8.62 16.23
N SER A 356 -4.25 9.32 16.38
CA SER A 356 -4.28 10.72 16.82
C SER A 356 -3.98 10.93 18.32
N THR A 357 -4.10 9.90 19.16
CA THR A 357 -3.94 10.00 20.63
C THR A 357 -2.73 9.25 21.21
N LYS A 358 -1.93 8.53 20.41
CA LYS A 358 -0.79 7.73 20.89
C LYS A 358 0.57 8.47 20.90
N GLY A 359 0.58 9.78 20.74
CA GLY A 359 1.64 10.61 21.31
C GLY A 359 1.26 10.91 22.77
N ASP A 360 2.19 10.80 23.72
CA ASP A 360 1.95 10.97 25.15
C ASP A 360 0.92 12.06 25.50
N GLU A 361 0.01 11.72 26.41
CA GLU A 361 -1.14 12.53 26.89
C GLU A 361 -0.99 14.06 26.71
N LEU A 362 -1.82 14.65 25.84
CA LEU A 362 -2.20 16.05 26.00
C LEU A 362 -3.71 16.25 25.81
N PRO A 363 -4.35 17.10 26.64
CA PRO A 363 -5.76 17.44 26.53
C PRO A 363 -6.04 18.15 25.21
N PRO A 364 -7.32 18.19 24.77
CA PRO A 364 -7.73 18.75 23.49
C PRO A 364 -7.47 20.27 23.46
N GLN A 365 -6.26 20.69 23.12
CA GLN A 365 -6.03 22.00 22.53
C GLN A 365 -6.28 21.88 21.04
N GLU A 366 -7.08 22.82 20.51
CA GLU A 366 -7.35 22.94 19.09
C GLU A 366 -6.04 22.85 18.31
N LEU A 367 -5.98 21.87 17.40
CA LEU A 367 -4.92 21.75 16.41
C LEU A 367 -4.95 23.01 15.54
N ASP A 368 -4.08 23.97 15.87
CA ASP A 368 -3.92 25.18 15.08
C ASP A 368 -3.05 24.88 13.85
N PHE A 369 -3.71 24.46 12.78
CA PHE A 369 -3.08 24.18 11.47
C PHE A 369 -2.46 25.42 10.82
N GLN A 370 -2.60 26.63 11.40
CA GLN A 370 -1.89 27.83 10.93
C GLN A 370 -0.51 28.00 11.57
N THR A 371 -0.16 27.26 12.63
CA THR A 371 1.11 27.41 13.37
C THR A 371 1.94 26.13 13.51
N THR A 372 1.53 25.03 12.88
CA THR A 372 2.28 23.76 12.75
C THR A 372 3.23 23.77 11.54
N GLY A 373 4.50 23.34 11.71
CA GLY A 373 5.59 23.41 10.72
C GLY A 373 5.24 22.86 9.31
N SER A 374 5.59 23.62 8.27
CA SER A 374 4.72 23.82 7.09
C SER A 374 4.89 22.89 5.85
N ALA A 375 3.80 22.68 5.12
CA ALA A 375 3.79 22.14 3.74
C ALA A 375 3.68 23.24 2.66
N ILE A 376 4.04 24.50 2.97
CA ILE A 376 3.72 25.66 2.13
C ILE A 376 4.80 26.75 2.11
N ILE A 377 4.84 27.37 0.94
CA ILE A 377 5.49 28.64 0.58
C ILE A 377 5.01 29.78 1.49
N GLY A 378 5.93 30.26 2.34
CA GLY A 378 5.70 31.35 3.27
C GLY A 378 6.57 31.28 4.54
N GLN A 379 7.25 30.13 4.76
CA GLN A 379 8.14 29.88 5.91
C GLN A 379 7.36 29.65 7.22
N PRO A 380 7.94 29.35 8.41
CA PRO A 380 9.35 29.25 8.81
C PRO A 380 9.71 27.97 9.60
N SER A 381 10.99 27.54 9.58
CA SER A 381 11.57 26.41 10.35
C SER A 381 11.12 24.96 10.03
N VAL A 382 10.52 24.77 8.85
CA VAL A 382 9.81 23.56 8.42
C VAL A 382 10.63 22.26 8.46
N LYS A 383 10.16 21.27 9.24
CA LYS A 383 10.42 19.83 9.03
C LYS A 383 9.09 19.12 8.85
N VAL A 384 8.83 18.61 7.66
CA VAL A 384 7.66 17.78 7.37
C VAL A 384 8.16 16.39 7.00
N PHE A 385 7.75 15.41 7.77
CA PHE A 385 7.71 14.03 7.31
C PHE A 385 6.27 13.79 6.87
N SER A 386 6.01 13.89 5.57
CA SER A 386 4.76 13.47 4.94
C SER A 386 4.78 11.97 4.68
N LEU A 387 3.63 11.42 4.28
CA LEU A 387 3.58 10.06 3.79
C LEU A 387 4.57 9.90 2.62
N PRO A 388 5.37 8.83 2.55
CA PRO A 388 6.34 8.60 1.47
C PRO A 388 5.80 8.84 0.06
N GLU A 389 4.53 8.51 -0.19
CA GLU A 389 3.86 8.69 -1.48
C GLU A 389 3.59 10.15 -1.87
N ASP A 390 3.64 11.09 -0.92
CA ASP A 390 3.53 12.53 -1.17
C ASP A 390 4.79 13.07 -1.86
N TYR A 391 5.91 12.37 -1.74
CA TYR A 391 7.13 12.70 -2.46
C TYR A 391 7.10 12.05 -3.85
N LEU A 392 7.01 12.91 -4.88
CA LEU A 392 6.93 12.49 -6.28
C LEU A 392 8.26 11.98 -6.83
N ILE A 393 9.38 12.35 -6.20
CA ILE A 393 10.72 12.01 -6.61
C ILE A 393 11.27 10.99 -5.62
N ARG A 394 11.40 9.75 -6.11
CA ARG A 394 11.78 8.59 -5.29
C ARG A 394 13.03 7.96 -5.88
N GLY A 395 13.83 7.31 -5.04
CA GLY A 395 15.07 6.69 -5.47
C GLY A 395 15.49 5.57 -4.55
N ALA A 396 16.58 4.93 -4.90
CA ALA A 396 17.15 3.84 -4.12
C ALA A 396 18.66 4.01 -3.99
N ASP A 397 19.24 3.29 -3.04
CA ASP A 397 20.68 3.18 -2.90
C ASP A 397 21.10 1.74 -2.61
N PHE A 398 22.27 1.36 -3.10
CA PHE A 398 22.80 0.01 -3.00
C PHE A 398 24.33 -0.01 -3.01
N SER A 399 24.88 -1.19 -2.73
CA SER A 399 26.31 -1.48 -2.73
C SER A 399 26.59 -2.84 -3.37
N SER A 400 27.86 -3.21 -3.47
CA SER A 400 28.25 -4.56 -3.91
C SER A 400 27.73 -5.70 -3.03
N PHE A 401 27.26 -5.42 -1.80
CA PHE A 401 26.70 -6.42 -0.88
C PHE A 401 25.24 -6.78 -1.19
N ASP A 402 24.53 -5.92 -1.92
CA ASP A 402 23.10 -6.06 -2.18
C ASP A 402 22.78 -6.96 -3.37
N GLY A 403 23.83 -7.41 -4.08
CA GLY A 403 23.73 -8.33 -5.21
C GLY A 403 24.04 -7.65 -6.54
N ILE A 404 23.51 -8.21 -7.62
CA ILE A 404 23.71 -7.69 -8.98
C ILE A 404 22.36 -7.14 -9.45
N PRO A 405 22.20 -5.82 -9.56
CA PRO A 405 20.95 -5.24 -10.04
C PRO A 405 20.80 -5.37 -11.55
N ASP A 406 19.54 -5.50 -11.99
CA ASP A 406 19.10 -5.17 -13.34
C ASP A 406 18.57 -3.73 -13.36
N ILE A 407 19.44 -2.80 -13.76
CA ILE A 407 19.12 -1.36 -13.76
C ILE A 407 18.09 -1.01 -14.83
N ASP A 408 18.02 -1.75 -15.94
CA ASP A 408 17.02 -1.54 -16.99
C ASP A 408 15.62 -1.90 -16.47
N ALA A 409 15.49 -3.03 -15.77
CA ALA A 409 14.27 -3.41 -15.07
C ALA A 409 13.89 -2.36 -13.99
N ALA A 410 14.85 -1.92 -13.19
CA ALA A 410 14.61 -0.90 -12.16
C ALA A 410 14.11 0.42 -12.74
N ALA A 411 14.66 0.88 -13.87
CA ALA A 411 14.20 2.08 -14.56
C ALA A 411 12.80 1.90 -15.16
N LYS A 412 12.54 0.76 -15.81
CA LYS A 412 11.26 0.45 -16.46
C LYS A 412 10.10 0.27 -15.48
N SER A 413 10.40 -0.10 -14.23
CA SER A 413 9.40 -0.14 -13.15
C SER A 413 8.65 1.20 -12.98
N GLY A 414 9.27 2.31 -13.39
CA GLY A 414 8.77 3.66 -13.17
C GLY A 414 8.84 4.12 -11.70
N MET A 415 9.31 3.25 -10.80
CA MET A 415 9.35 3.49 -9.35
C MET A 415 10.45 4.46 -8.93
N LEU A 416 11.56 4.50 -9.69
CA LEU A 416 12.74 5.28 -9.35
C LEU A 416 12.93 6.44 -10.33
N LYS A 417 13.28 7.60 -9.77
CA LYS A 417 13.74 8.81 -10.48
C LYS A 417 15.23 9.06 -10.28
N PHE A 418 15.86 8.34 -9.36
CA PHE A 418 17.30 8.37 -9.15
C PHE A 418 17.80 7.09 -8.48
N LEU A 419 19.09 6.82 -8.64
CA LEU A 419 19.78 5.69 -8.04
C LEU A 419 21.16 6.14 -7.56
N TYR A 420 21.57 5.69 -6.38
CA TYR A 420 22.93 5.86 -5.87
C TYR A 420 23.59 4.50 -5.67
N GLU A 421 24.89 4.43 -5.91
CA GLU A 421 25.71 3.28 -5.57
C GLU A 421 26.88 3.71 -4.71
N ARG A 422 27.21 2.92 -3.69
CA ARG A 422 28.51 3.01 -3.03
C ARG A 422 29.63 2.78 -4.04
N ALA A 423 30.47 3.79 -4.25
CA ALA A 423 31.64 3.69 -5.12
C ALA A 423 32.89 3.27 -4.34
N SER A 424 33.08 3.82 -3.14
CA SER A 424 34.32 3.62 -2.38
C SER A 424 34.11 3.81 -0.87
N VAL A 425 35.02 3.25 -0.08
CA VAL A 425 35.07 3.40 1.38
C VAL A 425 36.50 3.80 1.75
N GLY A 426 36.64 4.91 2.48
CA GLY A 426 37.93 5.35 2.99
C GLY A 426 39.03 5.45 1.92
N SER A 427 40.26 5.11 2.32
CA SER A 427 41.43 5.28 1.46
C SER A 427 41.67 4.20 0.39
N ASP A 428 41.00 3.05 0.46
CA ASP A 428 41.42 1.86 -0.31
C ASP A 428 40.30 0.93 -0.80
N GLN A 429 39.14 0.88 -0.15
CA GLN A 429 38.05 -0.02 -0.51
C GLN A 429 37.17 0.54 -1.64
N ARG A 430 36.71 -0.34 -2.53
CA ARG A 430 36.08 0.00 -3.81
C ARG A 430 34.99 -0.98 -4.19
N ASP A 431 33.93 -0.47 -4.80
CA ASP A 431 32.95 -1.29 -5.50
C ASP A 431 33.28 -1.25 -7.01
N ASP A 432 34.00 -2.28 -7.49
CA ASP A 432 34.62 -2.32 -8.82
C ASP A 432 33.63 -2.28 -10.00
N ARG A 433 32.33 -2.48 -9.74
CA ARG A 433 31.28 -2.48 -10.77
C ARG A 433 30.64 -1.12 -11.00
N PHE A 434 31.04 -0.09 -10.25
CA PHE A 434 30.47 1.26 -10.35
C PHE A 434 30.42 1.78 -11.79
N SER A 435 31.53 1.66 -12.53
CA SER A 435 31.61 2.12 -13.92
C SER A 435 30.60 1.43 -14.86
N ARG A 436 30.32 0.14 -14.62
CA ARG A 436 29.32 -0.63 -15.37
C ARG A 436 27.92 -0.16 -15.03
N TYR A 437 27.58 -0.09 -13.74
CA TYR A 437 26.24 0.29 -13.30
C TYR A 437 25.90 1.74 -13.67
N ARG A 438 26.90 2.64 -13.64
CA ARG A 438 26.78 3.98 -14.19
C ARG A 438 26.43 3.98 -15.68
N ALA A 439 27.08 3.14 -16.48
CA ALA A 439 26.80 3.04 -17.92
C ALA A 439 25.40 2.46 -18.17
N ASP A 440 24.99 1.44 -17.41
CA ASP A 440 23.67 0.83 -17.48
C ASP A 440 22.57 1.85 -17.09
N ALA A 441 22.76 2.61 -16.01
CA ALA A 441 21.86 3.67 -15.59
C ALA A 441 21.75 4.81 -16.62
N ASN A 442 22.87 5.18 -17.25
CA ASN A 442 22.86 6.19 -18.31
C ASN A 442 22.07 5.71 -19.53
N LYS A 443 22.20 4.44 -19.92
CA LYS A 443 21.43 3.84 -21.01
C LYS A 443 19.93 3.79 -20.70
N ALA A 444 19.58 3.58 -19.43
CA ALA A 444 18.21 3.55 -18.94
C ALA A 444 17.63 4.94 -18.62
N GLU A 445 18.38 6.02 -18.88
CA GLU A 445 18.01 7.40 -18.55
C GLU A 445 17.67 7.63 -17.06
N LEU A 446 18.25 6.81 -16.18
CA LEU A 446 18.07 6.90 -14.73
C LEU A 446 19.22 7.73 -14.12
N PRO A 447 18.95 8.91 -13.53
CA PRO A 447 19.97 9.70 -12.83
C PRO A 447 20.72 8.88 -11.79
N PHE A 448 22.05 8.91 -11.86
CA PHE A 448 22.92 8.02 -11.09
C PHE A 448 23.94 8.80 -10.27
N GLY A 449 24.14 8.42 -9.01
CA GLY A 449 25.06 9.07 -8.08
C GLY A 449 26.05 8.11 -7.43
N ALA A 450 27.15 8.67 -6.93
CA ALA A 450 28.17 7.94 -6.18
C ALA A 450 28.04 8.23 -4.68
N ILE A 451 28.16 7.20 -3.86
CA ILE A 451 28.37 7.30 -2.40
C ILE A 451 29.84 6.98 -2.10
N HIS A 452 30.50 7.85 -1.35
CA HIS A 452 31.78 7.57 -0.72
C HIS A 452 31.56 7.45 0.78
N VAL A 453 31.86 6.28 1.35
CA VAL A 453 31.78 6.08 2.80
C VAL A 453 33.02 6.67 3.44
N PHE A 454 32.81 7.70 4.25
CA PHE A 454 33.85 8.40 4.96
C PHE A 454 34.44 7.51 6.05
N ASP A 455 35.77 7.46 6.11
CA ASP A 455 36.50 7.01 7.29
C ASP A 455 37.40 8.13 7.82
N CYS A 456 38.10 7.90 8.92
CA CYS A 456 39.02 8.90 9.48
C CYS A 456 40.44 8.80 8.91
N SER A 457 40.61 8.19 7.73
CA SER A 457 41.85 8.35 6.96
C SER A 457 41.93 9.77 6.38
N PRO A 458 43.12 10.27 5.98
CA PRO A 458 43.26 11.62 5.44
C PRO A 458 42.34 11.88 4.23
N ALA A 459 41.72 13.06 4.18
CA ALA A 459 40.84 13.47 3.08
C ALA A 459 41.51 13.35 1.70
N GLU A 460 42.82 13.59 1.60
CA GLU A 460 43.60 13.44 0.37
C GLU A 460 43.60 11.99 -0.17
N SER A 461 43.76 11.00 0.72
CA SER A 461 43.69 9.60 0.31
C SER A 461 42.27 9.15 -0.03
N GLN A 462 41.27 9.66 0.69
CA GLN A 462 39.86 9.37 0.43
C GLN A 462 39.40 9.90 -0.93
N ILE A 463 39.67 11.17 -1.25
CA ILE A 463 39.31 11.74 -2.56
C ILE A 463 40.04 11.00 -3.69
N LYS A 464 41.30 10.62 -3.49
CA LYS A 464 42.03 9.84 -4.51
C LYS A 464 41.34 8.51 -4.77
N ASN A 465 40.91 7.79 -3.72
CA ASN A 465 40.22 6.52 -3.85
C ASN A 465 38.89 6.68 -4.60
N LEU A 466 38.11 7.70 -4.25
CA LEU A 466 36.85 8.03 -4.92
C LEU A 466 37.06 8.34 -6.41
N LEU A 467 38.03 9.19 -6.75
CA LEU A 467 38.30 9.58 -8.14
C LEU A 467 38.77 8.40 -9.00
N ASP A 468 39.46 7.43 -8.41
CA ASP A 468 39.90 6.22 -9.11
C ASP A 468 38.70 5.32 -9.53
N VAL A 469 37.61 5.32 -8.76
CA VAL A 469 36.41 4.48 -9.03
C VAL A 469 35.32 5.23 -9.79
N ALA A 470 35.03 6.46 -9.36
CA ALA A 470 33.94 7.29 -9.88
C ALA A 470 34.50 8.61 -10.44
N PRO A 471 35.21 8.61 -11.57
CA PRO A 471 35.82 9.83 -12.11
C PRO A 471 34.77 10.93 -12.37
N PRO A 472 35.14 12.23 -12.29
CA PRO A 472 34.20 13.33 -12.45
C PRO A 472 33.47 13.29 -13.80
N ASP A 473 32.14 13.32 -13.72
CA ASP A 473 31.22 13.40 -14.86
C ASP A 473 30.08 14.37 -14.51
N LYS A 474 29.82 15.34 -15.39
CA LYS A 474 28.75 16.33 -15.19
C LYS A 474 27.36 15.71 -15.11
N ALA A 475 27.17 14.50 -15.63
CA ALA A 475 25.91 13.78 -15.57
C ALA A 475 25.73 12.95 -14.29
N LEU A 476 26.77 12.75 -13.47
CA LEU A 476 26.60 12.15 -12.13
C LEU A 476 25.81 13.09 -11.23
N LEU A 477 24.92 12.55 -10.40
CA LEU A 477 24.33 13.29 -9.30
C LEU A 477 25.42 13.80 -8.34
N PRO A 478 25.13 14.82 -7.50
CA PRO A 478 26.05 15.23 -6.45
C PRO A 478 26.53 14.03 -5.64
N VAL A 479 27.85 13.92 -5.45
CA VAL A 479 28.46 12.84 -4.67
C VAL A 479 27.96 12.91 -3.24
N ALA A 480 27.50 11.78 -2.72
CA ALA A 480 27.13 11.62 -1.33
C ALA A 480 28.36 11.17 -0.52
N ILE A 481 28.64 11.88 0.57
CA ILE A 481 29.63 11.47 1.57
C ILE A 481 28.86 10.85 2.72
N ASP A 482 28.96 9.53 2.87
CA ASP A 482 28.31 8.76 3.91
C ASP A 482 29.15 8.83 5.20
N LEU A 483 28.64 9.60 6.15
CA LEU A 483 29.16 9.72 7.50
C LEU A 483 28.57 8.61 8.38
N GLU A 484 29.18 7.44 8.33
CA GLU A 484 28.86 6.34 9.24
C GLU A 484 29.52 6.52 10.61
N TRP A 485 28.89 5.95 11.64
CA TRP A 485 29.41 5.98 13.01
C TRP A 485 30.07 4.68 13.40
N TYR A 486 31.39 4.70 13.53
CA TYR A 486 32.14 3.54 14.01
C TYR A 486 32.25 3.58 15.55
N LYS A 487 31.77 2.53 16.21
CA LYS A 487 32.18 2.21 17.59
C LYS A 487 33.67 1.84 17.58
N VAL A 488 34.33 1.86 18.74
CA VAL A 488 35.71 1.35 18.85
C VAL A 488 35.73 -0.10 18.33
N THR A 489 36.43 -0.33 17.23
CA THR A 489 36.50 -1.62 16.51
C THR A 489 37.88 -2.26 16.62
N GLY A 490 38.87 -1.53 17.19
CA GLY A 490 40.27 -1.97 17.25
C GLY A 490 41.06 -1.63 15.98
N SER A 491 40.44 -0.97 15.01
CA SER A 491 41.13 -0.33 13.89
C SER A 491 41.55 1.08 14.30
N PRO A 492 42.86 1.42 14.35
CA PRO A 492 43.30 2.75 14.76
C PRO A 492 42.64 3.89 13.98
N THR A 493 42.38 3.68 12.68
CA THR A 493 41.69 4.65 11.82
C THR A 493 40.23 4.82 12.22
N LEU A 494 39.49 3.74 12.45
CA LEU A 494 38.07 3.84 12.83
C LEU A 494 37.89 4.26 14.29
N ASP A 495 38.82 3.89 15.16
CA ASP A 495 38.84 4.30 16.57
C ASP A 495 39.08 5.82 16.70
N ALA A 496 39.82 6.44 15.77
CA ALA A 496 39.93 7.89 15.69
C ALA A 496 38.56 8.55 15.42
N CYS A 497 37.71 7.91 14.59
CA CYS A 497 36.33 8.36 14.39
C CYS A 497 35.49 8.30 15.65
N ALA A 498 35.84 7.47 16.62
CA ALA A 498 35.12 7.37 17.90
C ALA A 498 35.57 8.42 18.93
N THR A 499 36.75 9.00 18.78
CA THR A 499 37.45 9.71 19.88
C THR A 499 37.78 11.18 19.60
N ASP A 500 37.89 11.62 18.35
CA ASP A 500 38.24 13.01 17.99
C ASP A 500 37.19 13.69 17.10
N ARG A 501 36.20 14.34 17.73
CA ARG A 501 35.10 15.01 17.02
C ARG A 501 35.56 16.22 16.21
N ASP A 502 36.53 16.98 16.72
CA ASP A 502 37.06 18.17 16.04
C ASP A 502 37.88 17.76 14.81
N GLY A 503 38.72 16.73 14.95
CA GLY A 503 39.48 16.15 13.84
C GLY A 503 38.58 15.55 12.76
N VAL A 504 37.53 14.82 13.15
CA VAL A 504 36.51 14.31 12.21
C VAL A 504 35.85 15.45 11.44
N ARG A 505 35.40 16.51 12.12
CA ARG A 505 34.80 17.69 11.46
C ARG A 505 35.76 18.35 10.48
N ALA A 506 37.01 18.56 10.88
CA ALA A 506 38.02 19.17 10.03
C ALA A 506 38.32 18.32 8.78
N ASN A 507 38.48 17.01 8.96
CA ASN A 507 38.77 16.07 7.87
C ASN A 507 37.57 15.93 6.91
N LEU A 508 36.36 15.80 7.45
CA LEU A 508 35.12 15.77 6.66
C LEU A 508 34.97 17.05 5.83
N LYS A 509 35.25 18.22 6.42
CA LYS A 509 35.16 19.51 5.72
C LYS A 509 36.21 19.65 4.61
N ASP A 510 37.44 19.16 4.84
CA ASP A 510 38.48 19.09 3.80
C ASP A 510 38.03 18.16 2.65
N LEU A 511 37.51 16.97 2.98
CA LEU A 511 37.01 16.03 1.97
C LEU A 511 35.86 16.64 1.15
N LEU A 512 34.85 17.23 1.80
CA LEU A 512 33.73 17.91 1.12
C LEU A 512 34.24 19.01 0.17
N GLY A 513 35.23 19.81 0.59
CA GLY A 513 35.85 20.83 -0.25
C GLY A 513 36.51 20.23 -1.50
N ARG A 514 37.29 19.16 -1.32
CA ARG A 514 37.98 18.47 -2.43
C ARG A 514 37.00 17.81 -3.40
N VAL A 515 35.92 17.22 -2.88
CA VAL A 515 34.84 16.65 -3.70
C VAL A 515 34.16 17.75 -4.49
N GLN A 516 33.83 18.88 -3.86
CA GLN A 516 33.22 20.02 -4.56
C GLN A 516 34.12 20.56 -5.68
N GLU A 517 35.42 20.67 -5.43
CA GLU A 517 36.41 21.09 -6.43
C GLU A 517 36.49 20.11 -7.60
N ALA A 518 36.55 18.80 -7.33
CA ALA A 518 36.73 17.79 -8.36
C ALA A 518 35.48 17.58 -9.24
N TYR A 519 34.28 17.61 -8.64
CA TYR A 519 33.03 17.31 -9.35
C TYR A 519 32.26 18.57 -9.81
N GLY A 520 32.60 19.75 -9.30
CA GLY A 520 31.94 21.01 -9.65
C GLY A 520 30.49 21.13 -9.16
N LYS A 521 30.07 20.26 -8.23
CA LYS A 521 28.75 20.24 -7.60
C LYS A 521 28.93 20.22 -6.09
N GLN A 522 27.99 20.82 -5.38
CA GLN A 522 28.03 20.79 -3.92
C GLN A 522 27.73 19.36 -3.42
N PRO A 523 28.61 18.73 -2.63
CA PRO A 523 28.42 17.36 -2.17
C PRO A 523 27.28 17.24 -1.16
N LEU A 524 26.64 16.07 -1.16
CA LEU A 524 25.58 15.66 -0.25
C LEU A 524 26.18 14.96 0.96
N ILE A 525 25.71 15.26 2.17
CA ILE A 525 26.11 14.53 3.36
C ILE A 525 25.04 13.50 3.66
N TYR A 526 25.36 12.21 3.66
CA TYR A 526 24.50 11.18 4.21
C TYR A 526 24.88 10.96 5.67
N ALA A 527 23.90 10.95 6.58
CA ALA A 527 24.15 10.68 7.99
C ALA A 527 22.88 10.18 8.70
N SER A 528 23.10 9.28 9.67
CA SER A 528 22.09 8.95 10.68
C SER A 528 21.93 10.09 11.69
N ARG A 529 20.86 10.01 12.50
CA ARG A 529 20.62 10.96 13.60
C ARG A 529 21.83 11.15 14.52
N GLN A 530 22.51 10.07 14.86
CA GLN A 530 23.70 10.12 15.72
C GLN A 530 24.83 10.91 15.07
N GLY A 531 25.14 10.63 13.80
CA GLY A 531 26.19 11.35 13.06
C GLY A 531 25.89 12.85 12.94
N ILE A 532 24.62 13.20 12.72
CA ILE A 532 24.19 14.60 12.70
C ILE A 532 24.44 15.26 14.06
N GLY A 533 23.94 14.68 15.15
CA GLY A 533 24.02 15.29 16.48
C GLY A 533 25.44 15.42 17.03
N ASP A 534 26.32 14.47 16.70
CA ASP A 534 27.67 14.42 17.28
C ASP A 534 28.72 15.18 16.44
N VAL A 535 28.49 15.35 15.12
CA VAL A 535 29.50 15.91 14.18
C VAL A 535 29.01 17.14 13.46
N LEU A 536 27.78 17.17 12.95
CA LEU A 536 27.35 18.24 12.05
C LEU A 536 26.95 19.49 12.85
N GLN A 537 27.75 20.55 12.73
CA GLN A 537 27.47 21.87 13.30
C GLN A 537 26.92 22.84 12.23
N SER A 538 26.60 24.08 12.63
CA SER A 538 25.97 25.08 11.75
C SER A 538 26.80 25.45 10.50
N ASP A 539 28.10 25.21 10.52
CA ASP A 539 28.98 25.42 9.37
C ASP A 539 28.83 24.36 8.27
N PHE A 540 28.12 23.25 8.54
CA PHE A 540 27.73 22.25 7.55
C PHE A 540 26.36 22.53 6.92
N SER A 541 25.59 23.51 7.42
CA SER A 541 24.23 23.83 6.94
C SER A 541 24.16 24.26 5.48
N GLN A 542 25.29 24.56 4.85
CA GLN A 542 25.35 24.82 3.42
C GLN A 542 25.14 23.56 2.59
N TYR A 543 25.61 22.39 3.05
CA TYR A 543 25.53 21.14 2.29
C TYR A 543 24.11 20.55 2.36
N PRO A 544 23.58 20.01 1.24
CA PRO A 544 22.37 19.22 1.29
C PRO A 544 22.59 18.00 2.17
N LEU A 545 21.51 17.56 2.82
CA LEU A 545 21.54 16.45 3.78
C LEU A 545 20.69 15.29 3.28
N TRP A 546 21.26 14.09 3.31
CA TRP A 546 20.56 12.83 3.15
C TRP A 546 20.39 12.19 4.52
N TYR A 547 19.18 12.23 5.04
CA TYR A 547 18.89 11.79 6.39
C TYR A 547 18.54 10.31 6.41
N ALA A 548 19.28 9.52 7.19
CA ALA A 548 19.04 8.09 7.39
C ALA A 548 18.30 7.83 8.71
N GLU A 549 16.97 7.90 8.67
CA GLU A 549 16.08 7.61 9.80
C GLU A 549 14.95 6.69 9.36
N ARG A 550 14.86 5.54 10.01
CA ARG A 550 14.12 4.36 9.54
C ARG A 550 13.14 3.85 10.57
N THR A 551 13.42 4.07 11.86
CA THR A 551 12.59 3.50 12.93
C THR A 551 11.40 4.39 13.25
N HIS A 552 11.43 5.67 12.86
CA HIS A 552 10.36 6.63 13.13
C HIS A 552 9.98 6.73 14.62
N ASP A 553 10.76 6.16 15.54
CA ASP A 553 10.40 6.07 16.96
C ASP A 553 11.06 7.19 17.77
N ASP A 554 12.15 7.75 17.24
CA ASP A 554 12.95 8.74 17.92
C ASP A 554 13.33 9.89 16.99
N ALA A 555 12.35 10.76 16.67
CA ALA A 555 12.65 12.09 16.16
C ALA A 555 12.86 13.19 17.24
N PRO A 556 13.55 12.99 18.41
CA PRO A 556 13.97 14.13 19.21
C PRO A 556 15.00 14.96 18.44
N GLY A 557 14.55 16.14 18.01
CA GLY A 557 15.33 17.35 17.88
C GLY A 557 16.50 17.27 16.91
N TYR A 558 16.22 17.50 15.62
CA TYR A 558 17.27 17.97 14.72
C TYR A 558 17.67 19.40 15.10
N PRO A 559 18.93 19.66 15.48
CA PRO A 559 19.40 21.00 15.79
C PRO A 559 19.63 21.81 14.50
N GLY A 560 18.98 22.98 14.38
CA GLY A 560 19.29 23.99 13.36
C GLY A 560 18.35 24.07 12.15
N ASP A 561 18.69 25.01 11.25
CA ASP A 561 17.87 25.53 10.15
C ASP A 561 18.08 24.82 8.79
N ASN A 562 18.75 23.65 8.77
CA ASN A 562 19.05 22.91 7.53
C ASN A 562 18.10 21.71 7.33
N PRO A 563 17.00 21.83 6.58
CA PRO A 563 16.12 20.69 6.31
C PRO A 563 16.83 19.63 5.47
N TRP A 564 16.37 18.37 5.57
CA TRP A 564 16.87 17.29 4.74
C TRP A 564 16.50 17.51 3.26
N THR A 565 17.36 17.02 2.36
CA THR A 565 17.19 17.06 0.89
C THR A 565 16.79 15.68 0.35
N ILE A 566 17.36 14.61 0.91
CA ILE A 566 16.94 13.23 0.67
C ILE A 566 16.64 12.60 2.04
N TRP A 567 15.62 11.76 2.10
CA TRP A 567 15.31 10.96 3.29
C TRP A 567 15.29 9.48 2.89
N GLN A 568 16.11 8.67 3.56
CA GLN A 568 16.05 7.22 3.44
C GLN A 568 14.99 6.68 4.40
N ILE A 569 13.90 6.18 3.84
CA ILE A 569 12.67 5.90 4.59
C ILE A 569 12.58 4.45 5.06
N THR A 570 13.21 3.51 4.34
CA THR A 570 13.21 2.08 4.69
C THR A 570 14.39 1.36 4.05
N LYS A 571 14.78 0.22 4.63
CA LYS A 571 15.69 -0.78 4.02
C LYS A 571 14.96 -1.91 3.30
N GLN A 572 13.63 -1.89 3.36
CA GLN A 572 12.78 -2.97 2.88
C GLN A 572 12.15 -2.62 1.52
N GLY A 573 12.81 -1.76 0.74
CA GLY A 573 12.36 -1.38 -0.59
C GLY A 573 12.40 -2.59 -1.53
N LYS A 574 11.23 -3.07 -1.95
CA LYS A 574 11.11 -4.10 -2.99
C LYS A 574 10.94 -3.41 -4.33
N ILE A 575 11.96 -3.42 -5.16
CA ILE A 575 12.00 -2.72 -6.45
C ILE A 575 12.40 -3.73 -7.53
N ASP A 576 11.69 -3.72 -8.65
CA ASP A 576 12.02 -4.57 -9.79
C ASP A 576 13.47 -4.35 -10.23
N GLY A 577 14.15 -5.44 -10.59
CA GLY A 577 15.58 -5.41 -10.89
C GLY A 577 16.49 -5.62 -9.68
N PHE A 578 15.96 -5.69 -8.46
CA PHE A 578 16.71 -6.09 -7.26
C PHE A 578 16.12 -7.36 -6.64
N GLU A 579 16.96 -8.38 -6.43
CA GLU A 579 16.50 -9.66 -5.85
C GLU A 579 16.22 -9.58 -4.35
N LYS A 580 16.92 -8.67 -3.66
CA LYS A 580 16.80 -8.44 -2.22
C LYS A 580 16.16 -7.09 -1.95
N PRO A 581 15.53 -6.91 -0.78
CA PRO A 581 15.12 -5.58 -0.34
C PRO A 581 16.33 -4.63 -0.29
N ILE A 582 16.13 -3.41 -0.76
CA ILE A 582 17.16 -2.36 -0.80
C ILE A 582 16.71 -1.11 -0.07
N ASP A 583 17.67 -0.21 0.17
CA ASP A 583 17.41 1.07 0.78
C ASP A 583 16.60 1.98 -0.18
N TYR A 584 15.50 2.55 0.33
CA TYR A 584 14.54 3.33 -0.43
C TYR A 584 14.42 4.76 0.10
N ASN A 585 14.33 5.70 -0.84
CA ASN A 585 14.58 7.11 -0.59
C ASN A 585 13.54 8.01 -1.25
N VAL A 586 13.32 9.18 -0.64
CA VAL A 586 12.51 10.25 -1.19
C VAL A 586 13.29 11.56 -1.22
N PHE A 587 13.06 12.37 -2.25
CA PHE A 587 13.66 13.70 -2.39
C PHE A 587 12.69 14.79 -1.96
N PHE A 588 13.20 15.80 -1.24
CA PHE A 588 12.46 16.97 -0.82
C PHE A 588 12.25 17.92 -2.00
N GLY A 589 11.10 17.79 -2.68
CA GLY A 589 10.66 18.75 -3.69
C GLY A 589 10.07 18.13 -4.95
N ASN A 590 9.84 18.99 -5.94
CA ASN A 590 9.30 18.61 -7.25
C ASN A 590 10.42 18.33 -8.28
N GLN A 591 10.02 17.96 -9.50
CA GLN A 591 10.94 17.64 -10.59
C GLN A 591 11.91 18.78 -10.95
N ALA A 592 11.49 20.04 -10.89
CA ALA A 592 12.35 21.18 -11.21
C ALA A 592 13.44 21.36 -10.14
N GLN A 593 13.07 21.21 -8.86
CA GLN A 593 14.01 21.25 -7.74
C GLN A 593 14.99 20.07 -7.78
N PHE A 594 14.51 18.87 -8.11
CA PHE A 594 15.38 17.72 -8.32
C PHE A 594 16.37 17.93 -9.47
N THR A 595 15.92 18.52 -10.58
CA THR A 595 16.78 18.84 -11.73
C THR A 595 17.86 19.86 -11.34
N ALA A 596 17.51 20.87 -10.53
CA ALA A 596 18.48 21.83 -10.00
C ALA A 596 19.49 21.17 -9.06
N PHE A 597 19.02 20.35 -8.11
CA PHE A 597 19.88 19.54 -7.24
C PHE A 597 20.83 18.66 -8.05
N ALA A 598 20.32 17.92 -9.04
CA ALA A 598 21.12 17.07 -9.91
C ALA A 598 22.20 17.85 -10.66
N ALA A 599 21.92 19.09 -11.07
CA ALA A 599 22.86 19.93 -11.81
C ALA A 599 23.93 20.58 -10.93
N THR A 600 23.60 21.01 -9.71
CA THR A 600 24.45 21.91 -8.92
C THR A 600 24.79 21.41 -7.51
N GLY A 601 24.03 20.45 -6.98
CA GLY A 601 24.05 20.12 -5.56
C GLY A 601 23.32 21.14 -4.68
N GLN A 602 22.50 22.02 -5.27
CA GLN A 602 21.71 22.99 -4.51
C GLN A 602 20.88 22.32 -3.41
N ASN A 603 20.92 22.92 -2.23
CA ASN A 603 20.10 22.51 -1.12
C ASN A 603 18.67 23.05 -1.28
N ALA A 604 17.87 22.31 -2.06
CA ALA A 604 16.47 22.64 -2.34
C ALA A 604 15.64 22.82 -1.05
N GLY A 605 15.96 22.05 0.00
CA GLY A 605 15.36 22.20 1.32
C GLY A 605 15.64 23.57 1.92
N ARG A 606 16.92 23.95 1.97
CA ARG A 606 17.34 25.25 2.51
C ARG A 606 16.78 26.41 1.69
N GLU A 607 16.72 26.29 0.36
CA GLU A 607 16.12 27.31 -0.51
C GLU A 607 14.63 27.53 -0.24
N ALA A 608 13.88 26.44 -0.05
CA ALA A 608 12.49 26.52 0.38
C ALA A 608 12.37 27.20 1.76
N ALA A 609 13.34 26.96 2.65
CA ALA A 609 13.39 27.58 3.97
C ALA A 609 13.77 29.07 3.96
N ILE A 610 14.54 29.56 2.98
CA ILE A 610 15.06 30.96 2.95
C ILE A 610 14.42 31.88 1.90
N SER A 611 13.58 31.37 0.98
CA SER A 611 12.99 32.19 -0.10
C SER A 611 11.99 33.23 0.41
N PRO A 612 12.17 34.54 0.12
CA PRO A 612 11.21 35.58 0.51
C PRO A 612 9.90 35.52 -0.31
N GLU A 613 8.79 35.89 0.31
CA GLU A 613 7.45 36.01 -0.30
C GLU A 613 7.50 36.67 -1.70
N LYS A 614 7.07 35.95 -2.74
CA LYS A 614 6.49 36.61 -3.92
C LYS A 614 5.00 36.80 -3.64
N LYS A 615 4.62 38.03 -3.28
CA LYS A 615 3.23 38.48 -3.09
C LYS A 615 2.39 38.36 -4.35
#